data_AF-A0A835AIH6-F1
#
_entry.id   AF-A0A835AIH6-F1
#
_cell.length_a   1.000
_cell.length_b   1.000
_cell.length_c   1.000
_cell.angle_alpha   90.00
_cell.angle_beta   90.00
_cell.angle_gamma   90.00
#
_symmetry.space_group_name_H-M   'P 1'
#
loop_
_entity.id
_entity.type
_entity.pdbx_description
1 polymer ?
#
loop_
_entity_poly.entity_id
_entity_poly.type
_entity_poly.pdbx_seq_one_letter_code
_entity_poly.pdbx_strand_id
1 'polypeptide(L)'
;MGPGPRPCVLLRDTGGNVVYVCNPTTRWWTHLPPCSGEPRRRAFLVFDPAVSPHYKVLLAPKEPEENDDDEDDARRFMEWPPSPWTWQEFSSATGRWEMKVFVREGEATGTVGDLLFQSVRYGGIEPRWGYAAYWQGQLYVHCRGEYVSRCVMK
;
A
#
# COMPACT_ATOMS: atom_id res chain seq x y z
N MET A 1 -25.89 -21.24 -10.96
CA MET A 1 -25.72 -19.78 -10.74
C MET A 1 -24.34 -19.56 -10.15
N GLY A 2 -23.39 -19.08 -10.94
CA GLY A 2 -22.03 -18.76 -10.47
C GLY A 2 -22.02 -17.52 -9.57
N PRO A 3 -20.98 -17.31 -8.76
CA PRO A 3 -20.93 -16.17 -7.85
C PRO A 3 -20.89 -14.88 -8.67
N GLY A 4 -21.97 -14.10 -8.60
CA GLY A 4 -22.02 -12.75 -9.16
C GLY A 4 -20.95 -11.82 -8.57
N PRO A 5 -20.69 -10.68 -9.23
CA PRO A 5 -19.53 -9.85 -8.94
C PRO A 5 -19.57 -9.35 -7.50
N ARG A 6 -18.45 -9.49 -6.79
CA ARG A 6 -18.23 -8.90 -5.48
C ARG A 6 -17.26 -7.73 -5.64
N PRO A 7 -17.70 -6.54 -6.09
CA PRO A 7 -16.88 -5.37 -5.90
C PRO A 7 -16.70 -5.22 -4.38
N CYS A 8 -15.46 -5.17 -3.93
CA CYS A 8 -15.12 -4.91 -2.55
C CYS A 8 -14.40 -3.55 -2.53
N VAL A 9 -14.62 -2.74 -1.49
CA VAL A 9 -13.97 -1.45 -1.26
C VAL A 9 -13.36 -1.44 0.13
N LEU A 10 -12.26 -0.72 0.30
CA LEU A 10 -11.69 -0.47 1.63
C LEU A 10 -12.19 0.86 2.16
N LEU A 11 -12.72 0.84 3.38
CA LEU A 11 -13.07 2.02 4.13
C LEU A 11 -12.23 2.07 5.40
N ARG A 12 -11.79 3.26 5.76
CA ARG A 12 -11.07 3.50 7.01
C ARG A 12 -11.93 4.39 7.91
N ASP A 13 -12.06 3.99 9.17
CA ASP A 13 -12.77 4.79 10.16
C ASP A 13 -12.07 6.13 10.40
N THR A 14 -12.83 7.15 10.79
CA THR A 14 -12.33 8.50 11.08
C THR A 14 -11.31 8.51 12.23
N GLY A 15 -11.38 7.54 13.14
CA GLY A 15 -10.38 7.28 14.19
C GLY A 15 -9.09 6.59 13.72
N GLY A 16 -8.97 6.24 12.43
CA GLY A 16 -7.73 5.81 11.78
C GLY A 16 -7.23 4.38 12.10
N ASN A 17 -7.84 3.69 13.06
CA ASN A 17 -7.34 2.42 13.59
C ASN A 17 -8.09 1.17 13.08
N VAL A 18 -9.26 1.35 12.47
CA VAL A 18 -10.06 0.22 11.95
C VAL A 18 -10.22 0.34 10.45
N VAL A 19 -9.95 -0.75 9.75
CA VAL A 19 -10.14 -0.89 8.30
C VAL A 19 -11.26 -1.87 8.05
N TYR A 20 -12.21 -1.48 7.22
CA TYR A 20 -13.35 -2.28 6.79
C TYR A 20 -13.20 -2.68 5.34
N VAL A 21 -13.56 -3.92 5.04
CA VAL A 21 -13.80 -4.37 3.66
C VAL A 21 -15.31 -4.40 3.46
N CYS A 22 -15.80 -3.63 2.49
CA CYS A 22 -17.22 -3.50 2.22
C CYS A 22 -17.53 -3.99 0.81
N ASN A 23 -18.61 -4.73 0.65
CA ASN A 23 -19.21 -5.04 -0.64
C ASN A 23 -20.43 -4.14 -0.85
N PRO A 24 -20.33 -3.04 -1.64
CA PRO A 24 -21.45 -2.13 -1.87
C PRO A 24 -22.63 -2.80 -2.58
N THR A 25 -22.39 -3.81 -3.40
CA THR A 25 -23.45 -4.54 -4.11
C THR A 25 -24.31 -5.36 -3.17
N THR A 26 -23.70 -6.03 -2.18
CA THR A 26 -24.43 -6.88 -1.23
C THR A 26 -24.73 -6.18 0.10
N ARG A 27 -24.30 -4.92 0.27
CA ARG A 27 -24.37 -4.17 1.55
C ARG A 27 -23.78 -4.94 2.72
N TRP A 28 -22.73 -5.70 2.46
CA TRP A 28 -22.03 -6.48 3.48
C TRP A 28 -20.71 -5.79 3.82
N TRP A 29 -20.30 -5.86 5.08
CA TRP A 29 -19.00 -5.36 5.51
C TRP A 29 -18.40 -6.25 6.59
N THR A 30 -17.08 -6.21 6.71
CA THR A 30 -16.34 -6.84 7.80
C THR A 30 -15.16 -5.96 8.22
N HIS A 31 -14.80 -6.00 9.49
CA HIS A 31 -13.60 -5.33 9.99
C HIS A 31 -12.40 -6.26 9.84
N LEU A 32 -11.28 -5.70 9.43
CA LEU A 32 -10.02 -6.42 9.44
C LEU A 32 -9.49 -6.52 10.87
N PRO A 33 -8.85 -7.64 11.26
CA PRO A 33 -8.12 -7.68 12.50
C PRO A 33 -7.05 -6.58 12.49
N PRO A 34 -6.73 -5.97 13.64
CA PRO A 34 -5.65 -4.99 13.72
C PRO A 34 -4.35 -5.61 13.21
N CYS A 35 -3.71 -4.96 12.23
CA CYS A 35 -2.32 -5.27 11.93
C CYS A 35 -1.46 -4.56 12.98
N SER A 36 -0.49 -5.25 13.59
CA SER A 36 0.42 -4.62 14.55
C SER A 36 1.16 -3.46 13.90
N GLY A 37 0.82 -2.23 14.31
CA GLY A 37 1.49 -1.04 13.79
C GLY A 37 0.63 0.20 13.80
N GLU A 38 1.34 1.32 13.88
CA GLU A 38 0.84 2.68 14.03
C GLU A 38 -0.37 3.04 13.14
N PRO A 39 -1.22 3.98 13.61
CA PRO A 39 -2.35 4.50 12.83
C PRO A 39 -1.92 4.99 11.44
N ARG A 40 -2.85 5.00 10.48
CA ARG A 40 -2.75 5.71 9.17
C ARG A 40 -1.92 5.09 8.05
N ARG A 41 -1.29 3.92 8.20
CA ARG A 41 -0.63 3.22 7.05
C ARG A 41 -1.58 2.96 5.90
N ARG A 42 -1.19 3.07 4.62
CA ARG A 42 -2.16 2.90 3.53
C ARG A 42 -2.52 1.44 3.28
N ALA A 43 -3.78 1.18 2.99
CA ALA A 43 -4.28 -0.14 2.70
C ALA A 43 -4.82 -0.21 1.27
N PHE A 44 -4.50 -1.28 0.56
CA PHE A 44 -4.92 -1.54 -0.81
C PHE A 44 -5.61 -2.88 -0.88
N LEU A 45 -6.78 -2.90 -1.53
CA LEU A 45 -7.56 -4.11 -1.69
C LEU A 45 -7.08 -4.84 -2.92
N VAL A 46 -6.85 -6.13 -2.76
CA VAL A 46 -6.49 -7.02 -3.83
C VAL A 46 -7.59 -8.06 -3.96
N PHE A 47 -8.29 -8.03 -5.09
CA PHE A 47 -9.35 -8.99 -5.36
C PHE A 47 -9.41 -9.28 -6.85
N ASP A 48 -9.16 -10.52 -7.22
CA ASP A 48 -9.34 -11.03 -8.57
C ASP A 48 -10.36 -12.18 -8.52
N PRO A 49 -11.63 -11.93 -8.89
CA PRO A 49 -12.68 -12.93 -8.83
C PRO A 49 -12.47 -14.09 -9.83
N ALA A 50 -11.63 -13.92 -10.86
CA ALA A 50 -11.32 -14.99 -11.81
C ALA A 50 -10.30 -15.99 -11.23
N VAL A 51 -9.48 -15.55 -10.26
CA VAL A 51 -8.46 -16.38 -9.63
C VAL A 51 -8.96 -16.99 -8.32
N SER A 52 -9.65 -16.21 -7.48
CA SER A 52 -10.06 -16.68 -6.15
C SER A 52 -11.28 -15.90 -5.62
N PRO A 53 -12.20 -16.54 -4.87
CA PRO A 53 -13.26 -15.83 -4.15
C PRO A 53 -12.74 -15.05 -2.94
N HIS A 54 -11.48 -15.23 -2.56
CA HIS A 54 -10.86 -14.59 -1.42
C HIS A 54 -10.22 -13.26 -1.82
N TYR A 55 -10.40 -12.25 -0.96
CA TYR A 55 -9.71 -10.98 -1.10
C TYR A 55 -8.47 -10.96 -0.20
N LYS A 56 -7.52 -10.12 -0.57
CA LYS A 56 -6.37 -9.79 0.23
C LYS A 56 -6.31 -8.29 0.46
N VAL A 57 -5.64 -7.86 1.52
CA VAL A 57 -5.40 -6.45 1.81
C VAL A 57 -3.92 -6.24 2.03
N LEU A 58 -3.31 -5.39 1.21
CA LEU A 58 -1.92 -5.00 1.33
C LEU A 58 -1.83 -3.71 2.13
N LEU A 59 -1.13 -3.74 3.26
CA LEU A 59 -0.84 -2.58 4.08
C LEU A 59 0.60 -2.14 3.79
N ALA A 60 0.71 -0.92 3.26
CA ALA A 60 1.99 -0.28 2.96
C ALA A 60 2.79 0.00 4.23
N PRO A 61 4.13 -0.01 4.16
CA PRO A 61 4.96 0.48 5.24
C PRO A 61 4.76 1.98 5.47
N LYS A 62 5.38 2.49 6.53
CA LYS A 62 5.30 3.92 6.87
C LYS A 62 5.94 4.76 5.77
N GLU A 63 5.34 5.92 5.49
CA GLU A 63 5.94 6.90 4.60
C GLU A 63 7.25 7.42 5.21
N PRO A 64 8.30 7.66 4.42
CA PRO A 64 9.53 8.22 4.94
C PRO A 64 9.23 9.62 5.46
N GLU A 65 9.36 9.85 6.76
CA GLU A 65 9.20 11.15 7.42
C GLU A 65 10.46 12.02 7.24
N GLU A 66 10.26 13.33 7.17
CA GLU A 66 11.35 14.30 7.38
C GLU A 66 11.59 14.31 8.89
N ASN A 67 12.76 13.86 9.32
CA ASN A 67 13.19 14.09 10.68
C ASN A 67 13.90 15.45 10.70
N ASP A 68 13.69 16.25 11.75
CA ASP A 68 14.36 17.55 11.95
C ASP A 68 15.85 17.39 12.36
N ASP A 69 16.32 16.15 12.54
CA ASP A 69 17.71 15.85 12.86
C ASP A 69 18.54 15.82 11.56
N ASP A 70 19.43 16.80 11.40
CA ASP A 70 20.35 17.01 10.26
C ASP A 70 21.32 15.84 9.98
N GLU A 71 21.26 14.73 10.74
CA GLU A 71 22.21 13.61 10.66
C GLU A 71 21.85 12.51 9.65
N ASP A 72 20.63 12.49 9.07
CA ASP A 72 20.23 11.42 8.15
C ASP A 72 20.29 11.80 6.66
N ASP A 73 21.35 12.50 6.26
CA ASP A 73 21.61 12.83 4.85
C ASP A 73 21.73 11.55 4.00
N ALA A 74 22.26 10.46 4.55
CA ALA A 74 22.34 9.17 3.86
C ALA A 74 20.97 8.63 3.45
N ARG A 75 19.94 8.83 4.27
CA ARG A 75 18.57 8.40 3.95
C ARG A 75 17.99 9.13 2.75
N ARG A 76 18.34 10.41 2.54
CA ARG A 76 17.89 11.18 1.37
C ARG A 76 18.42 10.58 0.07
N PHE A 77 19.59 9.94 0.09
CA PHE A 77 20.17 9.30 -1.09
C PHE A 77 19.70 7.86 -1.32
N MET A 78 18.88 7.29 -0.44
CA MET A 78 18.36 5.94 -0.64
C MET A 78 17.44 5.87 -1.86
N GLU A 79 17.60 4.80 -2.63
CA GLU A 79 16.75 4.52 -3.79
C GLU A 79 15.28 4.36 -3.40
N TRP A 80 14.41 4.85 -4.27
CA TRP A 80 12.97 4.77 -4.14
C TRP A 80 12.28 4.16 -5.39
N PRO A 81 11.26 3.32 -5.22
CA PRO A 81 10.91 2.63 -3.99
C PRO A 81 12.06 1.75 -3.49
N PRO A 82 12.09 1.43 -2.18
CA PRO A 82 13.07 0.51 -1.63
C PRO A 82 13.03 -0.83 -2.36
N SER A 83 14.16 -1.51 -2.41
CA SER A 83 14.26 -2.87 -2.93
C SER A 83 15.30 -3.62 -2.10
N PRO A 84 14.90 -4.57 -1.23
CA PRO A 84 13.55 -5.11 -1.00
C PRO A 84 12.61 -4.15 -0.25
N TRP A 85 11.30 -4.38 -0.41
CA TRP A 85 10.25 -3.55 0.17
C TRP A 85 9.22 -4.38 0.94
N THR A 86 9.17 -4.20 2.26
CA THR A 86 8.35 -5.06 3.11
C THR A 86 6.98 -4.46 3.45
N TRP A 87 5.95 -5.25 3.21
CA TRP A 87 4.53 -4.93 3.40
C TRP A 87 3.87 -5.97 4.31
N GLN A 88 2.66 -5.67 4.79
CA GLN A 88 1.81 -6.64 5.48
C GLN A 88 0.64 -7.03 4.56
N GLU A 89 0.39 -8.32 4.40
CA GLU A 89 -0.72 -8.87 3.61
C GLU A 89 -1.70 -9.57 4.54
N PHE A 90 -2.95 -9.12 4.55
CA PHE A 90 -4.06 -9.88 5.10
C PHE A 90 -4.66 -10.76 4.02
N SER A 91 -4.99 -12.01 4.34
CA SER A 91 -5.73 -12.91 3.45
C SER A 91 -7.07 -13.29 4.07
N SER A 92 -8.17 -13.12 3.33
CA SER A 92 -9.48 -13.56 3.80
C SER A 92 -9.65 -15.09 3.80
N ALA A 93 -8.73 -15.82 3.17
CA ALA A 93 -8.70 -17.29 3.22
C ALA A 93 -8.16 -17.80 4.56
N THR A 94 -7.14 -17.14 5.12
CA THR A 94 -6.49 -17.55 6.38
C THR A 94 -6.94 -16.72 7.57
N GLY A 95 -7.48 -15.53 7.34
CA GLY A 95 -7.86 -14.56 8.38
C GLY A 95 -6.67 -13.96 9.12
N ARG A 96 -5.46 -14.02 8.55
CA ARG A 96 -4.22 -13.60 9.22
C ARG A 96 -3.45 -12.57 8.39
N TRP A 97 -2.66 -11.76 9.09
CA TRP A 97 -1.65 -10.89 8.52
C TRP A 97 -0.32 -11.63 8.38
N GLU A 98 0.33 -11.48 7.24
CA GLU A 98 1.67 -12.00 6.95
C GLU A 98 2.57 -10.92 6.39
N MET A 99 3.83 -10.92 6.78
CA MET A 99 4.84 -10.05 6.20
C MET A 99 5.18 -10.54 4.78
N LYS A 100 5.12 -9.64 3.79
CA LYS A 100 5.43 -9.93 2.39
C LYS A 100 6.50 -8.99 1.88
N VAL A 101 7.48 -9.55 1.16
CA VAL A 101 8.57 -8.79 0.57
C VAL A 101 8.31 -8.62 -0.91
N PHE A 102 8.23 -7.37 -1.32
CA PHE A 102 8.12 -6.96 -2.70
C PHE A 102 9.49 -6.50 -3.19
N VAL A 103 9.88 -6.90 -4.39
CA VAL A 103 11.13 -6.46 -5.01
C VAL A 103 10.78 -5.63 -6.23
N ARG A 104 11.33 -4.41 -6.28
CA ARG A 104 11.17 -3.51 -7.42
C ARG A 104 11.79 -4.15 -8.65
N GLU A 105 11.05 -4.15 -9.75
CA GLU A 105 11.54 -4.57 -11.05
C GLU A 105 11.95 -3.33 -11.86
N GLY A 106 13.22 -3.27 -12.26
CA GLY A 106 13.78 -2.11 -12.95
C GLY A 106 14.48 -1.11 -12.02
N GLU A 107 14.84 0.03 -12.60
CA GLU A 107 15.60 1.09 -11.94
C GLU A 107 14.78 1.82 -10.87
N ALA A 108 15.47 2.50 -9.97
CA ALA A 108 14.85 3.39 -9.01
C ALA A 108 14.11 4.50 -9.74
N THR A 109 12.93 4.81 -9.23
CA THR A 109 12.15 5.98 -9.66
C THR A 109 12.84 7.30 -9.27
N GLY A 110 13.66 7.25 -8.23
CA GLY A 110 14.43 8.38 -7.74
C GLY A 110 14.99 8.05 -6.37
N THR A 111 15.28 9.08 -5.61
CA THR A 111 15.74 8.96 -4.22
C THR A 111 14.65 9.36 -3.24
N VAL A 112 14.82 9.01 -1.96
CA VAL A 112 13.94 9.52 -0.88
C VAL A 112 13.97 11.04 -0.83
N GLY A 113 15.13 11.66 -1.06
CA GLY A 113 15.30 13.12 -1.12
C GLY A 113 14.40 13.77 -2.16
N ASP A 114 14.27 13.17 -3.35
CA ASP A 114 13.38 13.67 -4.41
C ASP A 114 11.91 13.70 -3.97
N LEU A 115 11.45 12.69 -3.21
CA LEU A 115 10.09 12.64 -2.68
C LEU A 115 9.83 13.69 -1.60
N LEU A 116 10.79 13.85 -0.69
CA LEU A 116 10.72 14.80 0.42
C LEU A 116 10.68 16.23 -0.14
N PHE A 117 11.57 16.53 -1.08
CA PHE A 117 11.64 17.82 -1.73
C PHE A 117 10.37 18.19 -2.51
N GLN A 118 9.79 17.23 -3.24
CA GLN A 118 8.49 17.43 -3.88
C GLN A 118 7.36 17.63 -2.85
N SER A 119 7.47 17.08 -1.63
CA SER A 119 6.49 17.30 -0.55
C SER A 119 6.40 18.74 -0.08
N VAL A 120 7.55 19.40 0.01
CA VAL A 120 7.66 20.82 0.38
C VAL A 120 7.13 21.73 -0.72
N ARG A 121 7.41 21.45 -2.01
CA ARG A 121 6.99 22.31 -3.14
C ARG A 121 5.48 22.40 -3.37
N TYR A 122 4.74 21.33 -3.11
CA TYR A 122 3.30 21.26 -3.37
C TYR A 122 2.42 21.54 -2.14
N GLY A 123 2.97 22.22 -1.12
CA GLY A 123 2.17 22.67 0.03
C GLY A 123 1.71 21.55 0.98
N GLY A 124 2.51 20.48 1.11
CA GLY A 124 2.54 19.65 2.33
C GLY A 124 1.36 18.72 2.62
N ILE A 125 0.35 18.60 1.74
CA ILE A 125 -0.84 17.76 2.04
C ILE A 125 -0.94 16.53 1.14
N GLU A 126 -0.24 16.51 0.00
CA GLU A 126 -0.32 15.37 -0.91
C GLU A 126 0.50 14.16 -0.42
N PRO A 127 -0.14 12.98 -0.35
CA PRO A 127 0.50 11.78 0.17
C PRO A 127 1.73 11.33 -0.68
N ARG A 128 2.83 10.85 -0.07
CA ARG A 128 4.15 10.69 -0.75
C ARG A 128 4.26 9.57 -1.81
N TRP A 129 3.37 8.59 -1.79
CA TRP A 129 3.00 7.73 -2.94
C TRP A 129 1.51 7.95 -3.20
N GLY A 130 0.93 7.77 -4.39
CA GLY A 130 -0.48 8.15 -4.61
C GLY A 130 -1.44 6.98 -4.42
N TYR A 131 -1.27 5.99 -5.29
CA TYR A 131 -2.20 4.89 -5.52
C TYR A 131 -1.40 3.61 -5.75
N ALA A 132 -1.99 2.46 -5.45
CA ALA A 132 -1.42 1.18 -5.85
C ALA A 132 -2.52 0.27 -6.38
N ALA A 133 -2.17 -0.52 -7.38
CA ALA A 133 -3.03 -1.52 -7.98
C ALA A 133 -2.30 -2.85 -7.98
N TYR A 134 -3.02 -3.92 -7.66
CA TYR A 134 -2.49 -5.27 -7.77
C TYR A 134 -3.11 -5.95 -8.97
N TRP A 135 -2.27 -6.44 -9.88
CA TRP A 135 -2.71 -7.03 -11.13
C TRP A 135 -1.75 -8.16 -11.55
N GLN A 136 -2.30 -9.32 -11.91
CA GLN A 136 -1.54 -10.49 -12.39
C GLN A 136 -0.37 -10.90 -11.48
N GLY A 137 -0.58 -10.88 -10.16
CA GLY A 137 0.46 -11.25 -9.19
C GLY A 137 1.51 -10.15 -8.91
N GLN A 138 1.34 -8.97 -9.50
CA GLN A 138 2.28 -7.85 -9.42
C GLN A 138 1.63 -6.64 -8.77
N LEU A 139 2.41 -5.92 -7.97
CA LEU A 139 2.00 -4.67 -7.34
C LEU A 139 2.53 -3.50 -8.16
N TYR A 140 1.63 -2.64 -8.62
CA TYR A 140 1.94 -1.39 -9.30
C TYR A 140 1.74 -0.25 -8.31
N VAL A 141 2.79 0.49 -8.01
CA VAL A 141 2.74 1.61 -7.07
C VAL A 141 3.04 2.91 -7.77
N HIS A 142 2.10 3.84 -7.71
CA HIS A 142 2.34 5.22 -8.12
C HIS A 142 3.24 5.90 -7.09
N CYS A 143 4.42 6.30 -7.57
CA CYS A 143 5.40 7.06 -6.83
C CYS A 143 5.25 8.53 -7.25
N ARG A 144 5.41 9.47 -6.29
CA ARG A 144 5.17 10.90 -6.51
C ARG A 144 5.81 11.41 -7.82
N GLY A 145 5.08 12.27 -8.54
CA GLY A 145 5.37 12.63 -9.93
C GLY A 145 4.57 11.78 -10.92
N GLU A 146 5.19 11.41 -12.04
CA GLU A 146 4.56 10.66 -13.14
C GLU A 146 4.96 9.18 -13.17
N TYR A 147 5.55 8.66 -12.09
CA TYR A 147 6.23 7.38 -12.11
C TYR A 147 5.39 6.24 -11.51
N VAL A 148 5.47 5.06 -12.12
CA VAL A 148 4.88 3.83 -11.61
C VAL A 148 5.97 2.79 -11.46
N SER A 149 6.14 2.30 -10.23
CA SER A 149 7.02 1.18 -9.94
C SER A 149 6.26 -0.12 -9.97
N ARG A 150 6.81 -1.12 -10.68
CA ARG A 150 6.31 -2.49 -10.67
C ARG A 150 7.12 -3.29 -9.66
N CYS A 151 6.43 -3.98 -8.76
CA CYS A 151 7.04 -4.83 -7.75
C CYS A 151 6.49 -6.25 -7.84
N VAL A 152 7.40 -7.23 -7.78
CA VAL A 152 7.06 -8.64 -7.73
C VAL A 152 7.16 -9.15 -6.30
N MET A 153 6.20 -9.98 -5.91
CA MET A 153 6.20 -10.66 -4.63
C MET A 153 7.26 -11.77 -4.65
N LYS A 154 8.19 -11.77 -3.70
CA LYS A 154 9.17 -12.85 -3.51
C LYS A 154 8.75 -13.81 -2.40
#